data_AF-A0AA51HSL7-F1
#
_entry.id   AF-A0AA51HSL7-F1
#
_cell.length_a   1.000
_cell.length_b   1.000
_cell.length_c   1.000
_cell.angle_alpha   90.00
_cell.angle_beta   90.00
_cell.angle_gamma   90.00
#
_symmetry.space_group_name_H-M   'P 1'
#
loop_
_entity.id
_entity.type
_entity.pdbx_description
1 polymer ?
#
loop_
_entity_poly.entity_id
_entity_poly.type
_entity_poly.pdbx_seq_one_letter_code
_entity_poly.pdbx_strand_id
1 'polypeptide(L)' 'REHEEFGFCQVGTSSSLLDDNTLILGSPGPYTWRGTIFTQDTNDDILESDHSVYMAPVEDGVSPVEKYSYLG' A
#
# COMPACT_ATOMS: atom_id res chain seq x y z
N ARG A 1 0.01 -10.98 -16.91
CA ARG A 1 1.05 -9.95 -16.69
C ARG A 1 0.54 -8.78 -15.87
N GLU A 2 -0.63 -8.19 -16.15
CA GLU A 2 -1.21 -7.10 -15.32
C GLU A 2 -1.29 -7.43 -13.82
N HIS A 3 -1.61 -8.68 -13.46
CA HIS A 3 -1.63 -9.14 -12.07
C HIS A 3 -0.24 -9.26 -11.43
N GLU A 4 0.85 -9.24 -12.19
CA GLU A 4 2.23 -9.39 -11.67
C GLU A 4 2.82 -8.05 -11.23
N GLU A 5 2.15 -6.95 -11.59
CA GLU A 5 2.50 -5.58 -11.21
C GLU A 5 1.29 -4.94 -10.52
N PHE A 6 0.86 -3.74 -10.94
CA PHE A 6 -0.19 -2.97 -10.30
C PHE A 6 -1.54 -2.97 -11.05
N GLY A 7 -1.68 -3.73 -12.14
CA GLY A 7 -2.88 -3.69 -12.99
C GLY A 7 -4.18 -4.05 -12.27
N PHE A 8 -4.11 -4.85 -11.19
CA PHE A 8 -5.24 -5.19 -10.33
C PHE A 8 -5.11 -4.66 -8.89
N CYS A 9 -4.39 -3.56 -8.71
CA CYS A 9 -4.01 -3.00 -7.40
C CYS A 9 -5.16 -2.86 -6.38
N GLN A 10 -6.33 -2.37 -6.78
CA GLN A 10 -7.50 -2.23 -5.88
C GLN A 10 -7.17 -1.45 -4.58
N VAL A 11 -6.31 -0.43 -4.66
CA VAL A 11 -5.99 0.45 -3.54
C VAL A 11 -7.26 1.12 -2.99
N GLY A 12 -7.37 1.19 -1.66
CA GLY A 12 -8.54 1.74 -0.98
C GLY A 12 -9.67 0.73 -0.77
N THR A 13 -9.43 -0.56 -1.04
CA THR A 13 -10.36 -1.64 -0.62
C THR A 13 -10.57 -1.65 0.89
N SER A 14 -9.54 -1.27 1.65
CA SER A 14 -9.63 -0.95 3.07
C SER A 14 -8.86 0.34 3.35
N SER A 15 -9.27 1.06 4.40
CA SER A 15 -8.59 2.28 4.84
C SER A 15 -8.72 2.50 6.34
N SER A 16 -7.79 3.27 6.90
CA SER A 16 -7.84 3.76 8.27
C SER A 16 -7.17 5.14 8.34
N LEU A 17 -7.78 6.07 9.07
CA LEU A 17 -7.20 7.35 9.42
C LEU A 17 -6.76 7.28 10.88
N LEU A 18 -5.49 7.57 11.13
CA LEU A 18 -4.90 7.57 12.46
C LEU A 18 -5.07 8.94 13.13
N ASP A 19 -4.87 8.98 14.44
CA ASP A 19 -4.97 10.20 15.25
C ASP A 19 -3.91 11.26 14.89
N ASP A 20 -2.85 10.86 14.18
CA ASP A 20 -1.74 11.71 13.73
C ASP A 20 -1.87 12.19 12.27
N ASN A 21 -3.08 12.12 11.70
CA ASN A 21 -3.38 12.47 10.30
C ASN A 21 -2.73 11.55 9.25
N THR A 22 -2.19 10.40 9.64
CA THR A 22 -1.75 9.40 8.68
C THR A 22 -2.94 8.64 8.09
N LEU A 23 -3.09 8.66 6.76
CA LEU A 23 -4.01 7.81 6.03
C LEU A 23 -3.30 6.52 5.61
N ILE A 24 -3.85 5.37 6.02
CA ILE A 24 -3.42 4.05 5.57
C ILE A 24 -4.45 3.51 4.58
N LEU A 25 -3.99 3.03 3.44
CA LEU A 25 -4.80 2.40 2.38
C LEU A 25 -4.31 0.98 2.11
N GLY A 26 -5.20 0.00 2.25
CA GLY A 26 -4.94 -1.38 1.87
C GLY A 26 -5.17 -1.61 0.37
N SER A 27 -4.32 -2.44 -0.22
CA SER A 27 -4.35 -2.79 -1.63
C SER A 27 -4.08 -4.29 -1.78
N PRO A 28 -5.09 -5.13 -1.96
CA PRO A 28 -4.91 -6.59 -1.94
C PRO A 28 -4.39 -7.18 -3.26
N GLY A 29 -4.53 -6.49 -4.39
CA GLY A 29 -4.30 -7.10 -5.70
C GLY A 29 -2.91 -6.97 -6.37
N PRO A 30 -1.98 -6.08 -5.98
CA PRO A 30 -0.66 -6.02 -6.59
C PRO A 30 0.13 -7.33 -6.43
N TYR A 31 1.05 -7.57 -7.37
CA TYR A 31 2.07 -8.63 -7.29
C TYR A 31 1.49 -10.01 -7.01
N THR A 32 0.47 -10.39 -7.80
CA THR A 32 -0.22 -11.68 -7.76
C THR A 32 -0.97 -11.87 -6.44
N TRP A 33 -1.74 -10.86 -6.05
CA TRP A 33 -2.54 -10.86 -4.80
C TRP A 33 -1.72 -10.96 -3.51
N ARG A 34 -0.41 -10.70 -3.58
CA ARG A 34 0.47 -10.49 -2.41
C ARG A 34 -0.01 -9.31 -1.56
N GLY A 35 -0.50 -8.27 -2.23
CA GLY A 35 -1.00 -7.07 -1.59
C GLY A 35 0.10 -6.14 -1.08
N THR A 36 -0.30 -4.92 -0.72
CA THR A 36 0.53 -3.92 -0.06
C THR A 36 -0.32 -2.93 0.72
N ILE A 37 0.35 -2.07 1.48
CA ILE A 37 -0.24 -0.91 2.14
C ILE A 37 0.41 0.36 1.58
N PHE A 38 -0.41 1.39 1.39
CA PHE A 38 0.04 2.74 1.08
C PHE A 38 -0.22 3.64 2.28
N THR A 39 0.69 4.57 2.58
CA THR A 39 0.53 5.55 3.65
C THR A 39 0.81 6.95 3.12
N GLN A 40 0.02 7.92 3.55
CA GLN A 40 0.16 9.32 3.18
C GLN A 40 -0.26 10.21 4.34
N ASP A 41 0.42 11.35 4.50
CA ASP A 41 0.01 12.39 5.43
C ASP A 41 -1.20 13.18 4.84
N THR A 42 -2.21 13.40 5.68
CA THR A 42 -3.40 14.18 5.33
C THR A 42 -3.50 15.50 6.08
N ASN A 43 -2.39 15.98 6.64
CA ASN A 43 -2.32 17.30 7.25
C ASN A 43 -2.61 18.39 6.22
N ASP A 44 -3.48 19.35 6.59
CA ASP A 44 -3.90 20.47 5.76
C ASP A 44 -2.87 21.63 5.79
N ASP A 45 -1.94 21.66 6.75
CA ASP A 45 -0.88 22.67 6.80
C ASP A 45 0.21 22.37 5.76
N ILE A 46 0.29 23.20 4.71
CA ILE A 46 1.22 23.05 3.59
C ILE A 46 2.70 23.04 4.03
N LEU A 47 3.05 23.69 5.14
CA LEU A 47 4.43 23.74 5.62
C LEU A 47 4.82 22.48 6.42
N GLU A 48 3.86 21.85 7.07
CA GLU A 48 4.08 20.66 7.91
C GLU A 48 3.72 19.35 7.18
N SER A 49 2.90 19.42 6.14
CA SER A 49 2.37 18.28 5.39
C SER A 49 3.43 17.61 4.53
N ASP A 50 3.55 16.28 4.67
CA ASP A 50 4.32 15.46 3.74
C ASP A 50 3.46 15.00 2.56
N HIS A 51 3.75 15.52 1.36
CA HIS A 51 3.01 15.14 0.15
C HIS A 51 3.45 13.80 -0.46
N SER A 52 4.38 13.07 0.18
CA SER A 52 4.87 11.79 -0.30
C SER A 52 3.88 10.66 -0.02
N VAL A 53 3.76 9.72 -0.96
CA VAL A 53 3.05 8.46 -0.74
C VAL A 53 4.08 7.36 -0.54
N TYR A 54 4.01 6.69 0.60
CA TYR A 54 4.86 5.55 0.90
C TYR A 54 4.11 4.25 0.64
N MET A 55 4.84 3.21 0.28
CA MET A 55 4.29 1.88 0.00
C MET A 55 5.17 0.81 0.66
N ALA A 56 4.54 -0.20 1.26
CA ALA A 56 5.28 -1.36 1.76
C ALA A 56 5.92 -2.16 0.60
N PRO A 57 7.10 -2.77 0.81
CA PRO A 57 7.82 -3.47 -0.24
C PRO A 57 7.05 -4.71 -0.71
N VAL A 58 6.99 -4.86 -2.03
CA VAL A 58 6.30 -5.97 -2.73
C VAL A 58 7.23 -6.80 -3.59
N GLU A 59 8.53 -6.48 -3.59
CA GLU A 59 9.55 -7.20 -4.36
C GLU A 59 10.01 -8.48 -3.66
N ASP A 60 10.49 -9.43 -4.44
CA ASP A 60 11.00 -10.69 -3.91
C ASP A 60 12.26 -10.47 -3.06
N GLY A 61 12.32 -11.12 -1.90
CA GLY A 61 13.42 -10.98 -0.93
C GLY A 61 13.27 -9.79 0.03
N VAL A 62 12.33 -8.87 -0.21
CA VAL A 62 12.05 -7.72 0.68
C VAL A 62 10.63 -7.79 1.24
N SER A 63 9.67 -8.29 0.45
CA SER A 63 8.31 -8.53 0.92
C SER A 63 8.29 -9.54 2.08
N PRO A 64 7.53 -9.28 3.16
CA PRO A 64 7.35 -10.24 4.25
C PRO A 64 6.51 -11.46 3.82
N VAL A 65 5.81 -11.36 2.69
CA VAL A 65 4.97 -12.41 2.11
C VAL A 65 5.62 -12.92 0.81
N GLU A 66 5.85 -14.22 0.72
CA GLU A 66 6.41 -14.87 -0.48
C GLU A 66 5.43 -14.81 -1.67
N LYS A 67 5.86 -15.11 -2.89
CA LYS A 67 4.97 -15.06 -4.06
C LYS A 67 4.17 -16.36 -4.09
N TYR A 68 2.86 -16.29 -4.34
CA TYR A 68 1.98 -17.46 -4.37
C TYR A 68 1.85 -18.14 -3.00
N SER A 69 2.04 -17.39 -1.91
CA SER A 69 1.78 -17.91 -0.57
C SER A 69 0.27 -18.00 -0.32
N TYR A 70 -0.14 -18.69 0.74
CA TYR A 70 -1.56 -18.70 1.13
C TYR A 70 -2.08 -17.30 1.49
N LEU A 71 -1.18 -16.40 1.93
CA LEU A 71 -1.50 -15.01 2.25
C LEU A 71 -1.40 -14.10 1.00
N GLY A 72 -1.06 -14.66 -0.16
CA GLY A 72 -0.75 -13.98 -1.42
C GLY A 72 0.59 -14.42 -1.99
#